data_AF-A0A8H2ZUX8-F1
#
_entry.id   AF-A0A8H2ZUX8-F1
#
_cell.length_a   1.000
_cell.length_b   1.000
_cell.length_c   1.000
_cell.angle_alpha   90.00
_cell.angle_beta   90.00
_cell.angle_gamma   90.00
#
_symmetry.space_group_name_H-M   'P 1'
#
loop_
_entity.id
_entity.type
_entity.pdbx_description
1 polymer ?
#
loop_
_entity_poly.entity_id
_entity_poly.type
_entity_poly.pdbx_seq_one_letter_code
_entity_poly.pdbx_strand_id
1 'polypeptide(L)'
;MVRMVILTSMEGMSTVSNGRPPMPVYAGANASQHPILDWPHMQSNGQNNFMTPYNNSNLTNQQMQIKQEPYNSNLANSQIQIKQEPSNHGLFTGVVYPGASDIPSSDFSNWNIPAPNDPLQQISSQLLNFCLNAHSQLNARSQEIRKFLSADNIKHFLEQFSNFQGHFPIIHMPTFRITDSYEGLLLGMICVGAVYSDRMNPAQVREMMEVMKMVIESNSQVYSIISRGPSGDYPNESIGSSKFEIEQIAAIFMMQVLFTWHGTPLQREKARRDFPMVVSLARRAGLTQPMTTSPFSVLHQAHVNVDAFVAANFDWNAWVEQEKKSRLLYMIFLLDSALVIFFNIAPSFDALEIRLPLPADDAAWEARSSAECADALGLNGAAVSAQKNPEGNRRRKQPEMHTVLKTLMHHTYDMQPGTTNLFSKFVLVHALHVQLWTAQKQVSQESGQIAASLNSGTNTPLSQNDWVIRSGDQNGSGAPSANNSGRATPVDGQSLLSHQLLKSVTTAFEKWKKAWDEDISVQYPPGASYSRRFGFCRDGAHFYWLQKCMLSQKLDWQMPSDQRFTHVIQLLKFSKRWASTDTSKRGEEPGSVSDIDKDFGVSNLTLDMAQLFRPVNAKIDSPVQGVHTNI
;
A
#
# COMPACT_ATOMS: atom_id res chain seq x y z
N MET A 1 -34.99 26.48 -1.31
CA MET A 1 -35.84 25.68 -0.39
C MET A 1 -36.24 24.42 -1.15
N VAL A 2 -35.92 23.20 -0.69
CA VAL A 2 -36.60 22.43 0.39
C VAL A 2 -38.00 21.99 -0.12
N ARG A 3 -38.38 20.69 -0.19
CA ARG A 3 -37.80 19.45 0.40
C ARG A 3 -38.18 18.16 -0.37
N MET A 4 -37.63 17.04 0.14
CA MET A 4 -37.94 15.61 -0.04
C MET A 4 -39.34 15.19 -0.54
N VAL A 5 -39.33 14.21 -1.46
CA VAL A 5 -40.22 13.03 -1.57
C VAL A 5 -39.24 11.88 -1.93
N ILE A 6 -39.27 10.62 -1.46
CA ILE A 6 -40.37 9.66 -1.27
C ILE A 6 -40.13 8.80 -0.02
N LEU A 7 -41.18 8.51 0.77
CA LEU A 7 -41.32 7.27 1.54
C LEU A 7 -42.81 6.93 1.72
N THR A 8 -43.13 5.63 1.65
CA THR A 8 -44.30 4.90 2.19
C THR A 8 -45.72 5.49 2.06
N SER A 9 -46.62 4.70 1.47
CA SER A 9 -48.08 4.86 1.59
C SER A 9 -48.70 3.69 2.38
N MET A 10 -49.40 3.99 3.47
CA MET A 10 -50.48 3.16 4.01
C MET A 10 -51.64 4.06 4.45
N GLU A 11 -52.81 3.44 4.55
CA GLU A 11 -54.18 3.95 4.58
C GLU A 11 -54.52 4.97 5.70
N GLY A 12 -55.59 5.77 5.51
CA GLY A 12 -56.16 6.62 6.57
C GLY A 12 -57.12 7.70 6.05
N MET A 13 -58.42 7.57 6.31
CA MET A 13 -59.50 8.41 5.74
C MET A 13 -59.70 9.80 6.41
N SER A 14 -60.43 10.66 5.69
CA SER A 14 -61.49 11.60 6.16
C SER A 14 -61.25 13.11 6.42
N THR A 15 -61.91 13.91 5.55
CA THR A 15 -62.80 15.08 5.80
C THR A 15 -62.32 16.52 6.13
N VAL A 16 -62.55 17.42 5.13
CA VAL A 16 -63.44 18.64 5.16
C VAL A 16 -62.89 20.09 5.34
N SER A 17 -63.11 20.88 4.26
CA SER A 17 -63.39 22.34 4.14
C SER A 17 -62.30 23.45 4.21
N ASN A 18 -62.38 24.35 3.20
CA ASN A 18 -62.40 25.84 3.18
C ASN A 18 -61.48 26.71 4.08
N GLY A 19 -60.99 27.89 3.67
CA GLY A 19 -61.01 28.54 2.33
C GLY A 19 -60.87 30.09 2.31
N ARG A 20 -59.83 30.60 1.61
CA ARG A 20 -59.57 31.99 1.11
C ARG A 20 -58.99 33.10 2.05
N PRO A 21 -58.30 34.14 1.48
CA PRO A 21 -57.36 35.10 2.14
C PRO A 21 -57.93 36.58 2.05
N PRO A 22 -57.25 37.76 1.84
CA PRO A 22 -55.81 38.10 1.60
C PRO A 22 -55.22 39.49 2.04
N MET A 23 -53.91 39.75 1.75
CA MET A 23 -53.27 41.07 1.39
C MET A 23 -53.09 42.18 2.48
N PRO A 24 -52.38 43.34 2.26
CA PRO A 24 -51.20 43.71 1.42
C PRO A 24 -50.12 44.68 2.06
N VAL A 25 -49.12 45.12 1.24
CA VAL A 25 -48.20 46.33 1.33
C VAL A 25 -47.21 46.49 2.53
N TYR A 26 -46.16 47.36 2.53
CA TYR A 26 -45.68 48.50 1.67
C TYR A 26 -44.11 48.52 1.53
N ALA A 27 -43.52 49.51 0.84
CA ALA A 27 -42.07 49.71 0.64
C ALA A 27 -41.63 51.21 0.59
N GLY A 28 -40.34 51.57 0.83
CA GLY A 28 -39.80 52.92 0.51
C GLY A 28 -38.47 53.43 1.14
N ALA A 29 -37.37 53.41 0.36
CA ALA A 29 -36.34 54.45 0.08
C ALA A 29 -35.53 55.32 1.11
N ASN A 30 -34.17 55.21 0.99
CA ASN A 30 -33.12 56.26 0.78
C ASN A 30 -32.49 57.23 1.85
N ALA A 31 -31.17 57.47 1.61
CA ALA A 31 -30.29 58.65 1.92
C ALA A 31 -29.77 58.88 3.38
N SER A 32 -28.55 59.40 3.66
CA SER A 32 -27.33 59.74 2.85
C SER A 32 -26.08 60.07 3.74
N GLN A 33 -24.93 60.43 3.11
CA GLN A 33 -23.70 61.14 3.62
C GLN A 33 -22.36 60.35 3.82
N HIS A 34 -21.23 61.07 3.65
CA HIS A 34 -19.80 60.68 3.77
C HIS A 34 -19.00 61.84 4.44
N PRO A 35 -17.82 61.60 5.05
CA PRO A 35 -16.55 61.94 4.37
C PRO A 35 -15.29 61.06 4.68
N ILE A 36 -14.50 60.77 3.61
CA ILE A 36 -13.09 61.15 3.31
C ILE A 36 -11.92 60.87 4.31
N LEU A 37 -10.78 60.42 3.72
CA LEU A 37 -9.35 60.33 4.15
C LEU A 37 -8.80 58.89 4.16
N ASP A 38 -7.57 58.58 3.69
CA ASP A 38 -6.82 59.11 2.52
C ASP A 38 -5.77 58.07 2.04
N TRP A 39 -5.18 58.25 0.85
CA TRP A 39 -4.23 57.33 0.17
C TRP A 39 -2.83 57.99 0.00
N PRO A 40 -1.70 57.26 -0.24
CA PRO A 40 -1.43 56.71 -1.59
C PRO A 40 -0.58 55.41 -1.69
N HIS A 41 -0.65 54.82 -2.88
CA HIS A 41 0.24 53.78 -3.39
C HIS A 41 1.63 54.34 -3.80
N MET A 42 2.61 53.46 -3.98
CA MET A 42 3.53 53.56 -5.13
C MET A 42 3.79 52.18 -5.76
N GLN A 43 3.69 52.11 -7.10
CA GLN A 43 4.09 50.98 -7.93
C GLN A 43 4.36 51.52 -9.35
N SER A 44 5.58 51.32 -9.89
CA SER A 44 5.86 51.51 -11.32
C SER A 44 7.25 50.98 -11.71
N ASN A 45 7.44 50.75 -13.02
CA ASN A 45 8.60 50.10 -13.63
C ASN A 45 9.84 51.02 -13.77
N GLY A 46 11.01 50.42 -13.92
CA GLY A 46 12.22 51.05 -14.49
C GLY A 46 13.17 49.99 -15.06
N GLN A 47 13.64 50.18 -16.30
CA GLN A 47 14.55 49.25 -17.00
C GLN A 47 15.97 49.83 -17.15
N ASN A 48 16.90 48.97 -17.59
CA ASN A 48 18.10 49.24 -18.39
C ASN A 48 19.50 49.36 -17.72
N ASN A 49 20.19 48.20 -17.74
CA ASN A 49 21.32 47.91 -18.65
C ASN A 49 22.79 48.24 -18.23
N PHE A 50 23.71 47.45 -18.83
CA PHE A 50 25.18 47.45 -18.74
C PHE A 50 25.79 47.00 -17.38
N MET A 51 26.96 46.32 -17.29
CA MET A 51 27.94 45.97 -18.34
C MET A 51 28.71 44.64 -18.06
N THR A 52 28.97 43.87 -19.10
CA THR A 52 30.02 42.81 -19.24
C THR A 52 30.92 43.21 -20.45
N PRO A 53 31.95 42.46 -20.95
CA PRO A 53 32.49 41.13 -20.58
C PRO A 53 34.04 41.00 -20.61
N TYR A 54 34.57 39.78 -20.39
CA TYR A 54 35.74 39.15 -21.05
C TYR A 54 35.78 37.65 -20.64
N ASN A 55 36.14 36.63 -21.45
CA ASN A 55 36.23 36.48 -22.91
C ASN A 55 36.19 34.95 -23.29
N ASN A 56 36.11 34.62 -24.59
CA ASN A 56 36.20 33.27 -25.21
C ASN A 56 37.65 32.66 -25.13
N SER A 57 38.01 31.43 -25.58
CA SER A 57 37.45 30.58 -26.66
C SER A 57 37.89 29.10 -26.66
N ASN A 58 37.02 28.22 -27.19
CA ASN A 58 37.18 27.08 -28.12
C ASN A 58 38.48 26.24 -28.32
N LEU A 59 38.22 24.99 -28.75
CA LEU A 59 39.06 23.88 -29.26
C LEU A 59 40.13 24.30 -30.30
N THR A 60 41.28 23.62 -30.45
CA THR A 60 41.44 22.39 -31.29
C THR A 60 42.89 21.82 -31.28
N ASN A 61 43.03 20.52 -31.62
CA ASN A 61 44.18 19.78 -32.23
C ASN A 61 45.64 20.14 -31.85
N GLN A 62 46.48 19.18 -31.45
CA GLN A 62 47.25 18.34 -32.40
C GLN A 62 47.72 16.97 -31.83
N GLN A 63 48.36 16.15 -32.68
CA GLN A 63 48.70 14.73 -32.45
C GLN A 63 50.21 14.45 -32.25
N MET A 64 50.52 13.16 -32.03
CA MET A 64 51.81 12.44 -32.09
C MET A 64 52.51 12.21 -30.73
N GLN A 65 53.19 11.07 -30.52
CA GLN A 65 53.62 10.03 -31.47
C GLN A 65 53.49 8.60 -30.90
N ILE A 66 53.40 7.60 -31.79
CA ILE A 66 53.25 6.15 -31.45
C ILE A 66 54.58 5.41 -31.70
N LYS A 67 54.88 4.38 -30.89
CA LYS A 67 55.72 3.25 -31.33
C LYS A 67 55.18 1.92 -30.79
N GLN A 68 55.53 0.81 -31.46
CA GLN A 68 54.78 -0.45 -31.49
C GLN A 68 55.48 -1.61 -30.75
N GLU A 69 54.68 -2.48 -30.13
CA GLU A 69 54.58 -3.96 -30.30
C GLU A 69 55.82 -4.75 -30.80
N PRO A 70 56.10 -5.95 -30.25
CA PRO A 70 55.28 -7.13 -30.61
C PRO A 70 54.97 -8.18 -29.53
N TYR A 71 53.76 -8.76 -29.62
CA TYR A 71 53.40 -10.20 -29.76
C TYR A 71 54.46 -11.26 -29.34
N ASN A 72 54.11 -12.41 -28.76
CA ASN A 72 52.97 -13.28 -29.13
C ASN A 72 52.47 -14.18 -27.96
N SER A 73 51.76 -15.28 -28.26
CA SER A 73 50.73 -15.88 -27.42
C SER A 73 50.79 -17.42 -27.21
N ASN A 74 49.96 -17.90 -26.27
CA ASN A 74 49.17 -19.15 -26.28
C ASN A 74 49.60 -20.49 -25.59
N LEU A 75 48.60 -21.03 -24.87
CA LEU A 75 48.18 -22.45 -24.66
C LEU A 75 48.82 -23.41 -23.61
N ALA A 76 48.04 -23.63 -22.53
CA ALA A 76 47.36 -24.89 -22.12
C ALA A 76 48.03 -26.09 -21.38
N ASN A 77 47.28 -26.55 -20.36
CA ASN A 77 47.08 -27.93 -19.84
C ASN A 77 48.22 -28.83 -19.34
N SER A 78 48.12 -29.26 -18.06
CA SER A 78 47.81 -30.67 -17.68
C SER A 78 47.63 -30.86 -16.15
N GLN A 79 47.09 -32.00 -15.72
CA GLN A 79 46.76 -32.36 -14.32
C GLN A 79 47.69 -33.48 -13.79
N ILE A 80 47.96 -33.54 -12.47
CA ILE A 80 48.13 -34.79 -11.68
C ILE A 80 47.57 -34.56 -10.25
N GLN A 81 47.09 -35.62 -9.57
CA GLN A 81 46.50 -35.61 -8.22
C GLN A 81 47.42 -36.20 -7.12
N ILE A 82 46.87 -36.39 -5.90
CA ILE A 82 47.27 -37.27 -4.77
C ILE A 82 48.04 -36.53 -3.64
N LYS A 83 47.81 -36.69 -2.32
CA LYS A 83 46.64 -37.04 -1.45
C LYS A 83 47.21 -37.34 -0.04
N GLN A 84 46.77 -36.67 1.04
CA GLN A 84 46.53 -37.29 2.38
C GLN A 84 45.99 -36.30 3.42
N GLU A 85 45.36 -36.85 4.46
CA GLU A 85 44.85 -36.20 5.69
C GLU A 85 45.69 -36.71 6.90
N PRO A 86 45.58 -36.24 8.17
CA PRO A 86 44.43 -36.65 9.01
C PRO A 86 43.98 -35.75 10.21
N SER A 87 42.69 -35.87 10.57
CA SER A 87 42.10 -36.00 11.93
C SER A 87 42.46 -35.11 13.16
N ASN A 88 41.51 -34.25 13.56
CA ASN A 88 40.55 -34.39 14.70
C ASN A 88 40.98 -34.54 16.22
N HIS A 89 40.16 -33.90 17.10
CA HIS A 89 39.91 -34.11 18.57
C HIS A 89 40.86 -33.61 19.71
N GLY A 90 40.25 -33.30 20.86
CA GLY A 90 40.84 -32.87 22.17
C GLY A 90 40.45 -31.43 22.57
N LEU A 91 39.59 -31.08 23.54
CA LEU A 91 39.03 -31.71 24.77
C LEU A 91 39.93 -31.71 26.03
N PHE A 92 39.72 -30.71 26.91
CA PHE A 92 39.98 -30.68 28.37
C PHE A 92 38.98 -29.65 28.95
N THR A 93 38.05 -29.89 29.88
CA THR A 93 38.03 -30.59 31.20
C THR A 93 39.06 -30.06 32.20
N GLY A 94 38.59 -29.78 33.42
CA GLY A 94 39.29 -28.93 34.39
C GLY A 94 40.24 -29.68 35.32
N VAL A 95 41.21 -28.94 35.87
CA VAL A 95 42.14 -29.41 36.90
C VAL A 95 41.78 -28.73 38.23
N VAL A 96 41.52 -29.53 39.26
CA VAL A 96 41.33 -29.05 40.64
C VAL A 96 42.61 -29.29 41.44
N TYR A 97 43.10 -28.26 42.13
CA TYR A 97 44.06 -28.40 43.22
C TYR A 97 43.58 -27.58 44.44
N PRO A 98 43.56 -28.16 45.65
CA PRO A 98 43.14 -27.45 46.86
C PRO A 98 44.33 -26.77 47.57
N GLY A 99 44.10 -25.61 48.19
CA GLY A 99 45.11 -24.90 48.99
C GLY A 99 44.55 -23.71 49.79
N ALA A 100 44.73 -23.77 51.11
CA ALA A 100 44.44 -22.73 52.11
C ALA A 100 45.33 -21.47 51.95
N SER A 101 45.02 -20.28 52.51
CA SER A 101 43.79 -19.76 53.15
C SER A 101 43.87 -18.23 53.34
N ASP A 102 42.79 -17.63 53.87
CA ASP A 102 42.72 -16.35 54.62
C ASP A 102 43.08 -15.02 53.93
N ILE A 103 42.03 -14.23 53.62
CA ILE A 103 41.88 -12.80 53.94
C ILE A 103 40.41 -12.39 53.69
N PRO A 104 39.80 -11.49 54.49
CA PRO A 104 38.33 -11.47 54.66
C PRO A 104 37.52 -10.82 53.53
N SER A 105 36.25 -11.22 53.48
CA SER A 105 35.23 -10.77 52.53
C SER A 105 34.87 -9.28 52.66
N SER A 106 34.82 -8.57 51.54
CA SER A 106 34.08 -7.31 51.35
C SER A 106 33.31 -7.36 50.03
N ASP A 107 32.11 -6.77 50.01
CA ASP A 107 31.17 -6.89 48.89
C ASP A 107 31.69 -6.33 47.57
N PHE A 108 31.72 -7.19 46.54
CA PHE A 108 31.71 -6.79 45.13
C PHE A 108 30.72 -7.61 44.29
N SER A 109 29.51 -7.75 44.81
CA SER A 109 28.33 -8.02 43.98
C SER A 109 28.05 -6.82 43.05
N ASN A 110 27.43 -7.07 41.89
CA ASN A 110 26.90 -6.06 40.95
C ASN A 110 27.89 -5.27 40.06
N TRP A 111 29.00 -5.87 39.61
CA TRP A 111 29.48 -5.56 38.24
C TRP A 111 28.80 -6.48 37.23
N ASN A 112 27.56 -6.13 36.87
CA ASN A 112 26.79 -6.80 35.82
C ASN A 112 27.34 -6.40 34.44
N ILE A 113 28.51 -6.94 34.09
CA ILE A 113 29.11 -6.79 32.76
C ILE A 113 28.17 -7.46 31.75
N PRO A 114 27.60 -6.74 30.77
CA PRO A 114 26.75 -7.36 29.76
C PRO A 114 27.52 -8.45 29.01
N ALA A 115 26.90 -9.61 28.81
CA ALA A 115 27.50 -10.66 27.99
C ALA A 115 27.80 -10.11 26.59
N PRO A 116 28.96 -10.39 25.97
CA PRO A 116 29.35 -9.80 24.68
C PRO A 116 28.40 -10.05 23.49
N ASN A 117 27.44 -10.97 23.66
CA ASN A 117 26.58 -11.52 22.63
C ASN A 117 25.08 -11.37 22.98
N ASP A 118 24.62 -10.16 23.32
CA ASP A 118 23.19 -9.81 23.17
C ASP A 118 22.96 -9.27 21.74
N PRO A 119 22.23 -9.99 20.88
CA PRO A 119 21.98 -9.56 19.50
C PRO A 119 21.18 -8.25 19.40
N LEU A 120 20.29 -7.95 20.36
CA LEU A 120 19.53 -6.71 20.37
C LEU A 120 20.42 -5.52 20.76
N GLN A 121 21.43 -5.74 21.60
CA GLN A 121 22.44 -4.71 21.90
C GLN A 121 23.41 -4.49 20.72
N GLN A 122 23.67 -5.52 19.92
CA GLN A 122 24.41 -5.38 18.66
C GLN A 122 23.59 -4.59 17.62
N ILE A 123 22.30 -4.91 17.43
CA ILE A 123 21.38 -4.16 16.56
C ILE A 123 21.24 -2.69 17.03
N SER A 124 21.06 -2.45 18.34
CA SER A 124 21.08 -1.10 18.92
C SER A 124 22.34 -0.32 18.53
N SER A 125 23.51 -0.96 18.61
CA SER A 125 24.79 -0.34 18.25
C SER A 125 24.91 -0.06 16.75
N GLN A 126 24.43 -0.97 15.90
CA GLN A 126 24.38 -0.80 14.43
C GLN A 126 23.47 0.36 14.03
N LEU A 127 22.22 0.39 14.51
CA LEU A 127 21.27 1.47 14.22
C LEU A 127 21.76 2.83 14.73
N LEU A 128 22.42 2.87 15.90
CA LEU A 128 23.03 4.12 16.41
C LEU A 128 24.19 4.61 15.55
N ASN A 129 25.03 3.71 15.03
CA ASN A 129 26.08 4.06 14.08
C ASN A 129 25.49 4.59 12.75
N PHE A 130 24.46 3.92 12.22
CA PHE A 130 23.74 4.30 11.00
C PHE A 130 23.07 5.68 11.12
N CYS A 131 22.49 6.00 12.29
CA CYS A 131 21.91 7.31 12.58
C CYS A 131 22.96 8.40 12.83
N LEU A 132 23.99 8.16 13.65
CA LEU A 132 24.83 9.25 14.19
C LEU A 132 26.14 9.47 13.43
N ASN A 133 26.80 8.40 12.96
CA ASN A 133 28.14 8.54 12.36
C ASN A 133 28.07 9.14 10.95
N ALA A 134 26.99 8.88 10.22
CA ALA A 134 26.72 9.48 8.91
C ALA A 134 26.20 10.93 8.99
N HIS A 135 25.68 11.36 10.15
CA HIS A 135 24.91 12.60 10.29
C HIS A 135 25.34 13.42 11.50
N SER A 136 26.48 14.12 11.39
CA SER A 136 27.01 14.98 12.47
C SER A 136 26.02 16.03 12.98
N GLN A 137 25.11 16.49 12.12
CA GLN A 137 23.95 17.34 12.43
C GLN A 137 23.00 16.76 13.49
N LEU A 138 22.89 15.43 13.61
CA LEU A 138 22.08 14.75 14.62
C LEU A 138 22.76 14.63 15.99
N ASN A 139 24.03 15.03 16.13
CA ASN A 139 24.73 14.98 17.42
C ASN A 139 24.02 15.78 18.52
N ALA A 140 23.34 16.89 18.17
CA ALA A 140 22.51 17.66 19.08
C ALA A 140 21.29 16.88 19.62
N ARG A 141 20.76 15.91 18.86
CA ARG A 141 19.67 15.00 19.27
C ARG A 141 20.16 13.62 19.73
N SER A 142 21.48 13.43 19.88
CA SER A 142 22.07 12.10 20.10
C SER A 142 21.58 11.38 21.36
N GLN A 143 21.25 12.11 22.42
CA GLN A 143 20.68 11.53 23.65
C GLN A 143 19.26 10.98 23.44
N GLU A 144 18.43 11.68 22.66
CA GLU A 144 17.08 11.25 22.32
C GLU A 144 17.11 10.01 21.42
N ILE A 145 17.96 10.04 20.38
CA ILE A 145 18.18 8.93 19.46
C ILE A 145 18.69 7.69 20.21
N ARG A 146 19.61 7.86 21.18
CA ARG A 146 20.07 6.77 22.08
C ARG A 146 18.98 6.22 23.00
N LYS A 147 18.02 7.05 23.42
CA LYS A 147 16.86 6.59 24.19
C LYS A 147 15.89 5.79 23.32
N PHE A 148 15.56 6.27 22.12
CA PHE A 148 14.65 5.59 21.21
C PHE A 148 15.22 4.26 20.69
N LEU A 149 16.52 4.21 20.40
CA LEU A 149 17.23 3.04 19.84
C LEU A 149 18.02 2.24 20.89
N SER A 150 17.55 2.21 22.14
CA SER A 150 18.02 1.25 23.16
C SER A 150 17.46 -0.15 22.87
N ALA A 151 18.17 -1.21 23.25
CA ALA A 151 17.78 -2.60 22.97
C ALA A 151 16.35 -2.93 23.45
N ASP A 152 15.99 -2.52 24.68
CA ASP A 152 14.65 -2.70 25.26
C ASP A 152 13.53 -2.01 24.47
N ASN A 153 13.82 -0.86 23.87
CA ASN A 153 12.86 -0.10 23.06
C ASN A 153 12.79 -0.65 21.63
N ILE A 154 13.92 -1.01 21.02
CA ILE A 154 13.95 -1.70 19.73
C ILE A 154 13.11 -2.99 19.79
N LYS A 155 13.31 -3.83 20.80
CA LYS A 155 12.53 -5.05 21.01
C LYS A 155 11.02 -4.75 21.09
N HIS A 156 10.64 -3.84 21.99
CA HIS A 156 9.24 -3.49 22.21
C HIS A 156 8.58 -2.87 20.98
N PHE A 157 9.24 -1.94 20.28
CA PHE A 157 8.69 -1.34 19.07
C PHE A 157 8.58 -2.36 17.92
N LEU A 158 9.55 -3.26 17.75
CA LEU A 158 9.45 -4.34 16.77
C LEU A 158 8.32 -5.33 17.10
N GLU A 159 8.05 -5.62 18.38
CA GLU A 159 6.87 -6.39 18.81
C GLU A 159 5.56 -5.64 18.52
N GLN A 160 5.51 -4.33 18.76
CA GLN A 160 4.34 -3.50 18.45
C GLN A 160 4.09 -3.29 16.95
N PHE A 161 5.08 -3.52 16.08
CA PHE A 161 4.91 -3.45 14.61
C PHE A 161 3.83 -4.42 14.10
N SER A 162 3.63 -5.57 14.77
CA SER A 162 2.66 -6.58 14.34
C SER A 162 1.21 -6.07 14.31
N ASN A 163 0.87 -5.03 15.08
CA ASN A 163 -0.43 -4.36 14.98
C ASN A 163 -0.69 -3.81 13.57
N PHE A 164 0.31 -3.17 12.95
CA PHE A 164 0.20 -2.64 11.59
C PHE A 164 0.31 -3.74 10.53
N GLN A 165 1.26 -4.68 10.70
CA GLN A 165 1.42 -5.84 9.81
C GLN A 165 0.14 -6.66 9.65
N GLY A 166 -0.64 -6.85 10.73
CA GLY A 166 -1.91 -7.57 10.68
C GLY A 166 -3.00 -6.86 9.88
N HIS A 167 -2.89 -5.54 9.70
CA HIS A 167 -3.73 -4.78 8.76
C HIS A 167 -3.22 -4.81 7.32
N PHE A 168 -1.90 -4.83 7.14
CA PHE A 168 -1.21 -4.67 5.88
C PHE A 168 0.05 -5.57 5.85
N PRO A 169 -0.08 -6.83 5.39
CA PRO A 169 0.99 -7.81 5.48
C PRO A 169 2.10 -7.55 4.45
N ILE A 170 3.07 -6.71 4.82
CA ILE A 170 4.20 -6.28 3.97
C ILE A 170 5.40 -7.22 4.14
N ILE A 171 5.70 -7.62 5.38
CA ILE A 171 6.89 -8.41 5.72
C ILE A 171 6.54 -9.90 5.74
N HIS A 172 7.34 -10.76 5.11
CA HIS A 172 7.18 -12.22 5.20
C HIS A 172 7.80 -12.72 6.52
N MET A 173 7.05 -12.56 7.62
CA MET A 173 7.49 -12.87 8.98
C MET A 173 8.16 -14.25 9.13
N PRO A 174 7.69 -15.34 8.49
CA PRO A 174 8.35 -16.65 8.58
C PRO A 174 9.81 -16.70 8.09
N THR A 175 10.23 -15.75 7.26
CA THR A 175 11.62 -15.65 6.76
C THR A 175 12.38 -14.43 7.27
N PHE A 176 11.74 -13.56 8.04
CA PHE A 176 12.30 -12.27 8.41
C PHE A 176 13.25 -12.41 9.61
N ARG A 177 14.49 -11.93 9.45
CA ARG A 177 15.53 -11.97 10.49
C ARG A 177 16.08 -10.57 10.73
N ILE A 178 15.84 -10.02 11.92
CA ILE A 178 16.24 -8.66 12.28
C ILE A 178 17.77 -8.45 12.33
N THR A 179 18.55 -9.53 12.41
CA THR A 179 20.03 -9.53 12.30
C THR A 179 20.55 -9.34 10.88
N ASP A 180 19.75 -9.67 9.88
CA ASP A 180 20.16 -9.79 8.48
C ASP A 180 19.54 -8.70 7.59
N SER A 181 18.66 -7.88 8.17
CA SER A 181 17.84 -6.85 7.52
C SER A 181 18.58 -5.53 7.39
N TYR A 182 18.21 -4.74 6.38
CA TYR A 182 18.67 -3.36 6.24
C TYR A 182 18.27 -2.48 7.43
N GLU A 183 19.23 -1.71 7.93
CA GLU A 183 19.07 -0.83 9.09
C GLU A 183 17.94 0.17 8.89
N GLY A 184 17.78 0.70 7.67
CA GLY A 184 16.68 1.61 7.35
C GLY A 184 15.29 0.96 7.38
N LEU A 185 15.18 -0.34 7.08
CA LEU A 185 13.92 -1.07 7.22
C LEU A 185 13.57 -1.26 8.69
N LEU A 186 14.56 -1.61 9.54
CA LEU A 186 14.36 -1.69 10.98
C LEU A 186 13.93 -0.33 11.56
N LEU A 187 14.54 0.78 11.14
CA LEU A 187 14.10 2.13 11.55
C LEU A 187 12.67 2.45 11.11
N GLY A 188 12.24 2.02 9.91
CA GLY A 188 10.86 2.15 9.44
C GLY A 188 9.87 1.35 10.29
N MET A 189 10.19 0.08 10.56
CA MET A 189 9.38 -0.81 11.42
C MET A 189 9.30 -0.30 12.86
N ILE A 190 10.41 0.19 13.40
CA ILE A 190 10.47 0.81 14.74
C ILE A 190 9.58 2.05 14.80
N CYS A 191 9.63 2.95 13.81
CA CYS A 191 8.76 4.13 13.79
C CYS A 191 7.27 3.74 13.71
N VAL A 192 6.93 2.69 12.94
CA VAL A 192 5.55 2.16 12.87
C VAL A 192 5.12 1.54 14.21
N GLY A 193 5.97 0.76 14.85
CA GLY A 193 5.68 0.16 16.16
C GLY A 193 5.58 1.17 17.30
N ALA A 194 6.37 2.25 17.26
CA ALA A 194 6.32 3.33 18.24
C ALA A 194 4.96 4.05 18.29
N VAL A 195 4.18 4.06 17.18
CA VAL A 195 2.80 4.58 17.15
C VAL A 195 1.85 3.78 18.05
N TYR A 196 2.09 2.48 18.24
CA TYR A 196 1.26 1.59 19.06
C TYR A 196 1.78 1.42 20.49
N SER A 197 2.87 2.11 20.84
CA SER A 197 3.53 1.97 22.13
C SER A 197 3.03 2.97 23.17
N ASP A 198 2.92 2.54 24.42
CA ASP A 198 2.71 3.38 25.61
C ASP A 198 3.98 4.16 26.03
N ARG A 199 5.17 3.68 25.66
CA ARG A 199 6.48 4.29 26.00
C ARG A 199 6.80 5.65 25.35
N MET A 200 6.06 6.06 24.32
CA MET A 200 6.26 7.32 23.60
C MET A 200 4.92 7.99 23.32
N ASN A 201 4.83 9.30 23.49
CA ASN A 201 3.63 10.04 23.11
C ASN A 201 3.65 10.37 21.59
N PRO A 202 2.48 10.59 20.94
CA PRO A 202 2.42 10.87 19.50
C PRO A 202 3.22 12.08 19.00
N ALA A 203 3.57 13.06 19.85
CA ALA A 203 4.46 14.15 19.44
C ALA A 203 5.91 13.66 19.30
N GLN A 204 6.40 12.88 20.27
CA GLN A 204 7.73 12.25 20.22
C GLN A 204 7.88 11.30 19.02
N VAL A 205 6.82 10.56 18.68
CA VAL A 205 6.81 9.69 17.49
C VAL A 205 6.93 10.52 16.20
N ARG A 206 6.17 11.62 16.07
CA ARG A 206 6.30 12.55 14.93
C ARG A 206 7.66 13.23 14.83
N GLU A 207 8.34 13.50 15.94
CA GLU A 207 9.70 14.03 15.94
C GLU A 207 10.73 12.98 15.52
N MET A 208 10.56 11.72 15.97
CA MET A 208 11.37 10.58 15.56
C MET A 208 11.20 10.29 14.06
N MET A 209 9.97 10.40 13.53
CA MET A 209 9.66 10.24 12.11
C MET A 209 10.49 11.16 11.20
N GLU A 210 10.68 12.44 11.54
CA GLU A 210 11.51 13.37 10.76
C GLU A 210 12.98 12.95 10.73
N VAL A 211 13.53 12.57 11.90
CA VAL A 211 14.91 12.10 12.02
C VAL A 211 15.12 10.83 11.20
N MET A 212 14.25 9.84 11.36
CA MET A 212 14.42 8.55 10.70
C MET A 212 14.13 8.61 9.20
N LYS A 213 13.19 9.44 8.73
CA LYS A 213 13.02 9.70 7.28
C LYS A 213 14.31 10.23 6.66
N MET A 214 14.93 11.24 7.29
CA MET A 214 16.18 11.83 6.81
C MET A 214 17.32 10.80 6.78
N VAL A 215 17.48 10.00 7.83
CA VAL A 215 18.51 8.94 7.91
C VAL A 215 18.26 7.81 6.89
N ILE A 216 17.02 7.39 6.68
CA ILE A 216 16.64 6.35 5.71
C ILE A 216 16.90 6.83 4.27
N GLU A 217 16.47 8.04 3.92
CA GLU A 217 16.59 8.57 2.55
C GLU A 217 18.02 8.89 2.16
N SER A 218 18.83 9.43 3.09
CA SER A 218 20.23 9.79 2.82
C SER A 218 21.18 8.59 2.71
N ASN A 219 20.93 7.51 3.46
CA ASN A 219 21.69 6.26 3.35
C ASN A 219 21.14 5.30 2.28
N SER A 220 20.00 5.61 1.65
CA SER A 220 19.36 4.77 0.65
C SER A 220 19.97 4.97 -0.74
N GLN A 221 20.54 3.89 -1.28
CA GLN A 221 21.08 3.84 -2.64
C GLN A 221 19.97 4.08 -3.66
N VAL A 222 18.82 3.42 -3.48
CA VAL A 222 17.67 3.53 -4.41
C VAL A 222 17.06 4.93 -4.43
N TYR A 223 17.06 5.63 -3.29
CA TYR A 223 16.65 7.04 -3.21
C TYR A 223 17.64 7.96 -3.93
N SER A 224 18.94 7.76 -3.72
CA SER A 224 20.00 8.55 -4.35
C SER A 224 20.00 8.48 -5.88
N ILE A 225 19.50 7.38 -6.45
CA ILE A 225 19.33 7.14 -7.89
C ILE A 225 18.17 7.98 -8.49
N ILE A 226 17.24 8.45 -7.68
CA ILE A 226 16.18 9.39 -8.09
C ILE A 226 16.57 10.83 -7.76
N SER A 227 17.15 11.10 -6.59
CA SER A 227 17.47 12.46 -6.12
C SER A 227 18.60 13.17 -6.89
N ARG A 228 19.22 12.50 -7.88
CA ARG A 228 20.23 13.06 -8.79
C ARG A 228 19.67 13.59 -10.11
N GLY A 229 18.40 13.29 -10.45
CA GLY A 229 17.75 13.83 -11.64
C GLY A 229 17.36 15.30 -11.45
N PRO A 230 17.51 16.16 -12.48
CA PRO A 230 16.85 17.47 -12.50
C PRO A 230 15.32 17.29 -12.36
N SER A 231 14.64 18.24 -11.71
CA SER A 231 13.20 18.15 -11.39
C SER A 231 12.30 18.06 -12.63
N GLY A 232 12.10 16.84 -13.14
CA GLY A 232 11.29 16.52 -14.33
C GLY A 232 11.84 15.30 -15.10
N ASP A 233 13.15 15.27 -15.33
CA ASP A 233 13.82 14.21 -16.09
C ASP A 233 14.55 13.24 -15.15
N TYR A 234 13.86 12.15 -14.80
CA TYR A 234 14.47 11.03 -14.10
C TYR A 234 15.25 10.15 -15.11
N PRO A 235 16.58 9.93 -14.92
CA PRO A 235 17.33 9.04 -15.78
C PRO A 235 16.75 7.62 -15.79
N ASN A 236 16.70 6.97 -16.97
CA ASN A 236 16.18 5.61 -17.15
C ASN A 236 17.09 4.50 -16.59
N GLU A 237 17.96 4.79 -15.63
CA GLU A 237 18.77 3.77 -14.96
C GLU A 237 17.85 2.86 -14.14
N SER A 238 17.92 1.55 -14.38
CA SER A 238 17.18 0.54 -13.61
C SER A 238 17.71 0.44 -12.19
N ILE A 239 16.81 0.40 -11.22
CA ILE A 239 17.14 0.01 -9.85
C ILE A 239 17.13 -1.53 -9.84
N GLY A 240 18.28 -2.15 -9.59
CA GLY A 240 18.46 -3.60 -9.75
C GLY A 240 19.76 -4.19 -9.22
N SER A 241 20.54 -3.45 -8.42
CA SER A 241 21.93 -3.80 -8.05
C SER A 241 22.19 -3.92 -6.54
N SER A 242 21.21 -3.60 -5.70
CA SER A 242 21.37 -3.57 -4.24
C SER A 242 20.73 -4.79 -3.59
N LYS A 243 21.47 -5.55 -2.76
CA LYS A 243 20.94 -6.71 -2.00
C LYS A 243 19.65 -6.36 -1.25
N PHE A 244 19.56 -5.13 -0.76
CA PHE A 244 18.48 -4.64 0.09
C PHE A 244 17.53 -3.67 -0.63
N GLU A 245 17.40 -3.77 -1.95
CA GLU A 245 16.54 -2.90 -2.78
C GLU A 245 15.09 -2.82 -2.26
N ILE A 246 14.46 -3.98 -2.08
CA ILE A 246 13.06 -4.09 -1.64
C ILE A 246 12.89 -3.57 -0.21
N GLU A 247 13.88 -3.80 0.65
CA GLU A 247 13.87 -3.32 2.03
C GLU A 247 14.05 -1.80 2.12
N GLN A 248 14.88 -1.20 1.25
CA GLN A 248 14.99 0.26 1.12
C GLN A 248 13.68 0.90 0.62
N ILE A 249 13.03 0.32 -0.39
CA ILE A 249 11.75 0.83 -0.91
C ILE A 249 10.65 0.66 0.15
N ALA A 250 10.62 -0.46 0.86
CA ALA A 250 9.70 -0.70 1.98
C ALA A 250 9.91 0.30 3.13
N ALA A 251 11.16 0.61 3.50
CA ALA A 251 11.48 1.62 4.51
C ALA A 251 10.94 3.00 4.13
N ILE A 252 11.19 3.46 2.90
CA ILE A 252 10.70 4.75 2.38
C ILE A 252 9.17 4.77 2.33
N PHE A 253 8.54 3.66 1.92
CA PHE A 253 7.09 3.51 1.92
C PHE A 253 6.50 3.58 3.34
N MET A 254 7.09 2.91 4.34
CA MET A 254 6.65 3.00 5.74
C MET A 254 6.68 4.45 6.26
N MET A 255 7.69 5.24 5.86
CA MET A 255 7.72 6.67 6.19
C MET A 255 6.59 7.45 5.49
N GLN A 256 6.25 7.17 4.24
CA GLN A 256 5.08 7.81 3.58
C GLN A 256 3.75 7.45 4.26
N VAL A 257 3.57 6.20 4.69
CA VAL A 257 2.41 5.77 5.49
C VAL A 257 2.34 6.58 6.78
N LEU A 258 3.43 6.64 7.55
CA LEU A 258 3.50 7.35 8.82
C LEU A 258 3.18 8.84 8.69
N PHE A 259 3.80 9.54 7.73
CA PHE A 259 3.53 10.95 7.49
C PHE A 259 2.10 11.20 6.99
N THR A 260 1.50 10.26 6.26
CA THR A 260 0.11 10.37 5.79
C THR A 260 -0.90 10.19 6.94
N TRP A 261 -0.71 9.18 7.80
CA TRP A 261 -1.75 8.74 8.74
C TRP A 261 -1.50 9.08 10.23
N HIS A 262 -0.27 9.41 10.62
CA HIS A 262 0.09 9.87 11.98
C HIS A 262 0.71 11.29 11.99
N GLY A 263 0.95 11.90 10.83
CA GLY A 263 1.55 13.22 10.70
C GLY A 263 0.65 14.41 11.08
N THR A 264 1.28 15.56 11.34
CA THR A 264 0.61 16.88 11.33
C THR A 264 0.08 17.22 9.92
N PRO A 265 -0.79 18.23 9.76
CA PRO A 265 -1.21 18.70 8.43
C PRO A 265 -0.05 19.03 7.51
N LEU A 266 0.99 19.71 8.01
CA LEU A 266 2.18 20.07 7.22
C LEU A 266 3.02 18.85 6.82
N GLN A 267 3.19 17.88 7.72
CA GLN A 267 3.90 16.62 7.44
C GLN A 267 3.17 15.80 6.36
N ARG A 268 1.85 15.67 6.50
CA ARG A 268 0.99 14.98 5.53
C ARG A 268 0.97 15.70 4.17
N GLU A 269 0.89 17.03 4.16
CA GLU A 269 0.95 17.80 2.93
C GLU A 269 2.29 17.62 2.22
N LYS A 270 3.41 17.55 2.97
CA LYS A 270 4.72 17.19 2.41
C LYS A 270 4.72 15.76 1.84
N ALA A 271 4.21 14.77 2.55
CA ALA A 271 4.11 13.39 2.06
C ALA A 271 3.33 13.29 0.73
N ARG A 272 2.21 14.01 0.60
CA ARG A 272 1.45 14.06 -0.67
C ARG A 272 2.24 14.64 -1.83
N ARG A 273 3.15 15.60 -1.59
CA ARG A 273 4.07 16.15 -2.62
C ARG A 273 5.25 15.21 -2.91
N ASP A 274 5.77 14.54 -1.88
CA ASP A 274 6.88 13.59 -1.98
C ASP A 274 6.45 12.26 -2.65
N PHE A 275 5.17 11.85 -2.54
CA PHE A 275 4.69 10.51 -2.92
C PHE A 275 5.03 10.02 -4.34
N PRO A 276 4.97 10.85 -5.42
CA PRO A 276 5.33 10.42 -6.77
C PRO A 276 6.77 9.88 -6.91
N MET A 277 7.69 10.23 -6.00
CA MET A 277 9.04 9.64 -5.94
C MET A 277 8.98 8.14 -5.59
N VAL A 278 8.07 7.71 -4.70
CA VAL A 278 7.92 6.29 -4.33
C VAL A 278 7.31 5.48 -5.47
N VAL A 279 6.45 6.10 -6.28
CA VAL A 279 5.91 5.51 -7.51
C VAL A 279 7.02 5.39 -8.57
N SER A 280 7.93 6.36 -8.65
CA SER A 280 9.14 6.29 -9.48
C SER A 280 10.10 5.18 -9.01
N LEU A 281 10.32 5.01 -7.69
CA LEU A 281 11.06 3.85 -7.14
C LEU A 281 10.43 2.52 -7.60
N ALA A 282 9.12 2.37 -7.41
CA ALA A 282 8.41 1.13 -7.74
C ALA A 282 8.47 0.78 -9.23
N ARG A 283 8.34 1.78 -10.12
CA ARG A 283 8.52 1.60 -11.57
C ARG A 283 9.97 1.24 -11.94
N ARG A 284 10.97 1.96 -11.39
CA ARG A 284 12.39 1.76 -11.73
C ARG A 284 13.00 0.48 -11.16
N ALA A 285 12.41 -0.08 -10.09
CA ALA A 285 12.71 -1.41 -9.55
C ALA A 285 11.87 -2.54 -10.21
N GLY A 286 11.12 -2.22 -11.28
CA GLY A 286 10.36 -3.19 -12.07
C GLY A 286 9.13 -3.80 -11.38
N LEU A 287 8.70 -3.27 -10.22
CA LEU A 287 7.72 -3.92 -9.35
C LEU A 287 6.34 -4.12 -9.98
N THR A 288 6.01 -3.42 -11.09
CA THR A 288 4.73 -3.57 -11.80
C THR A 288 4.60 -4.87 -12.60
N GLN A 289 5.70 -5.64 -12.74
CA GLN A 289 5.78 -6.89 -13.51
C GLN A 289 6.29 -8.05 -12.63
N PRO A 290 5.96 -9.32 -12.95
CA PRO A 290 6.66 -10.47 -12.38
C PRO A 290 8.15 -10.48 -12.73
N MET A 291 8.99 -11.02 -11.83
CA MET A 291 10.41 -11.24 -12.07
C MET A 291 10.62 -12.27 -13.18
N THR A 292 11.34 -11.88 -14.22
CA THR A 292 11.69 -12.73 -15.39
C THR A 292 13.10 -13.34 -15.28
N THR A 293 13.85 -12.96 -14.25
CA THR A 293 15.20 -13.44 -13.94
C THR A 293 15.23 -14.12 -12.57
N SER A 294 16.35 -14.77 -12.22
CA SER A 294 16.51 -15.41 -10.91
C SER A 294 16.52 -14.38 -9.76
N PRO A 295 15.83 -14.61 -8.63
CA PRO A 295 14.93 -15.74 -8.34
C PRO A 295 13.62 -15.70 -9.15
N PHE A 296 13.31 -16.81 -9.82
CA PHE A 296 12.22 -16.89 -10.81
C PHE A 296 11.05 -17.75 -10.31
N SER A 297 9.96 -17.11 -9.85
CA SER A 297 8.75 -17.82 -9.45
C SER A 297 7.86 -18.16 -10.65
N VAL A 298 7.78 -19.45 -11.01
CA VAL A 298 6.90 -19.96 -12.07
C VAL A 298 5.44 -19.57 -11.84
N LEU A 299 4.88 -19.77 -10.63
CA LEU A 299 3.46 -19.56 -10.33
C LEU A 299 2.98 -18.10 -10.47
N HIS A 300 3.90 -17.14 -10.67
CA HIS A 300 3.60 -15.73 -10.86
C HIS A 300 3.68 -15.27 -12.33
N GLN A 301 4.15 -16.11 -13.24
CA GLN A 301 4.33 -15.75 -14.66
C GLN A 301 3.01 -15.79 -15.43
N ALA A 302 2.93 -14.99 -16.49
CA ALA A 302 1.85 -15.09 -17.47
C ALA A 302 1.93 -16.42 -18.25
N HIS A 303 0.77 -16.94 -18.68
CA HIS A 303 0.63 -18.11 -19.56
C HIS A 303 1.19 -19.45 -19.06
N VAL A 304 1.32 -19.64 -17.74
CA VAL A 304 1.71 -20.94 -17.15
C VAL A 304 0.54 -21.94 -17.19
N ASN A 305 0.82 -23.16 -17.65
CA ASN A 305 -0.10 -24.30 -17.46
C ASN A 305 0.00 -24.80 -16.01
N VAL A 306 -0.96 -24.38 -15.19
CA VAL A 306 -1.03 -24.63 -13.74
C VAL A 306 -1.41 -26.08 -13.40
N ASP A 307 -2.00 -26.82 -14.34
CA ASP A 307 -2.34 -28.24 -14.15
C ASP A 307 -1.18 -29.18 -14.50
N ALA A 308 -0.30 -28.76 -15.40
CA ALA A 308 0.96 -29.44 -15.71
C ALA A 308 2.10 -29.12 -14.70
N PHE A 309 1.87 -28.21 -13.74
CA PHE A 309 2.89 -27.82 -12.77
C PHE A 309 3.01 -28.84 -11.62
N VAL A 310 4.16 -29.50 -11.54
CA VAL A 310 4.45 -30.54 -10.53
C VAL A 310 4.97 -29.90 -9.23
N ALA A 311 4.40 -30.27 -8.09
CA ALA A 311 4.76 -29.74 -6.76
C ALA A 311 6.26 -29.85 -6.42
N ALA A 312 6.95 -30.89 -6.91
CA ALA A 312 8.39 -31.07 -6.73
C ALA A 312 9.26 -29.96 -7.38
N ASN A 313 8.69 -29.17 -8.30
CA ASN A 313 9.38 -28.06 -8.96
C ASN A 313 9.09 -26.70 -8.27
N PHE A 314 8.50 -26.71 -7.06
CA PHE A 314 8.13 -25.50 -6.34
C PHE A 314 9.31 -24.90 -5.55
N ASP A 315 9.99 -23.90 -6.15
CA ASP A 315 10.91 -23.03 -5.43
C ASP A 315 10.13 -22.02 -4.56
N TRP A 316 9.97 -22.39 -3.28
CA TRP A 316 9.33 -21.55 -2.27
C TRP A 316 10.10 -20.24 -2.01
N ASN A 317 11.43 -20.23 -2.12
CA ASN A 317 12.20 -18.99 -1.88
C ASN A 317 11.93 -17.99 -3.02
N ALA A 318 11.97 -18.45 -4.27
CA ALA A 318 11.62 -17.60 -5.40
C ALA A 318 10.16 -17.12 -5.37
N TRP A 319 9.24 -17.97 -4.91
CA TRP A 319 7.85 -17.60 -4.68
C TRP A 319 7.70 -16.51 -3.60
N VAL A 320 8.39 -16.65 -2.47
CA VAL A 320 8.39 -15.66 -1.36
C VAL A 320 8.99 -14.32 -1.82
N GLU A 321 10.12 -14.32 -2.53
CA GLU A 321 10.73 -13.08 -3.04
C GLU A 321 9.81 -12.36 -4.04
N GLN A 322 9.07 -13.10 -4.87
CA GLN A 322 8.06 -12.50 -5.74
C GLN A 322 6.85 -11.97 -4.96
N GLU A 323 6.28 -12.69 -4.00
CA GLU A 323 5.17 -12.17 -3.18
C GLU A 323 5.60 -10.94 -2.35
N LYS A 324 6.84 -10.88 -1.85
CA LYS A 324 7.42 -9.67 -1.20
C LYS A 324 7.36 -8.46 -2.14
N LYS A 325 7.82 -8.61 -3.39
CA LYS A 325 7.73 -7.54 -4.41
C LYS A 325 6.28 -7.18 -4.73
N SER A 326 5.42 -8.19 -4.89
CA SER A 326 4.00 -8.00 -5.22
C SER A 326 3.25 -7.24 -4.12
N ARG A 327 3.35 -7.68 -2.87
CA ARG A 327 2.69 -7.04 -1.71
C ARG A 327 3.20 -5.63 -1.47
N LEU A 328 4.50 -5.38 -1.67
CA LEU A 328 5.04 -4.02 -1.62
C LEU A 328 4.43 -3.11 -2.69
N LEU A 329 4.34 -3.55 -3.96
CA LEU A 329 3.65 -2.75 -4.99
C LEU A 329 2.20 -2.49 -4.61
N TYR A 330 1.44 -3.53 -4.23
CA TYR A 330 0.03 -3.39 -3.89
C TYR A 330 -0.20 -2.44 -2.72
N MET A 331 0.71 -2.40 -1.75
CA MET A 331 0.65 -1.44 -0.65
C MET A 331 0.98 0.00 -1.08
N ILE A 332 1.91 0.21 -2.01
CA ILE A 332 2.15 1.54 -2.62
C ILE A 332 0.93 1.97 -3.46
N PHE A 333 0.34 1.06 -4.24
CA PHE A 333 -0.87 1.31 -5.04
C PHE A 333 -2.11 1.60 -4.17
N LEU A 334 -2.26 0.93 -3.02
CA LEU A 334 -3.31 1.23 -2.05
C LEU A 334 -3.12 2.60 -1.41
N LEU A 335 -1.89 3.05 -1.18
CA LEU A 335 -1.62 4.41 -0.73
C LEU A 335 -1.95 5.45 -1.82
N ASP A 336 -1.57 5.21 -3.08
CA ASP A 336 -1.97 6.07 -4.22
C ASP A 336 -3.50 6.18 -4.32
N SER A 337 -4.19 5.03 -4.28
CA SER A 337 -5.65 4.96 -4.27
C SER A 337 -6.26 5.71 -3.08
N ALA A 338 -5.64 5.66 -1.90
CA ALA A 338 -6.07 6.43 -0.74
C ALA A 338 -5.81 7.94 -0.90
N LEU A 339 -4.75 8.36 -1.59
CA LEU A 339 -4.51 9.76 -1.94
C LEU A 339 -5.58 10.30 -2.92
N VAL A 340 -6.06 9.47 -3.84
CA VAL A 340 -7.24 9.79 -4.68
C VAL A 340 -8.50 9.88 -3.82
N ILE A 341 -8.85 8.81 -3.10
CA ILE A 341 -10.09 8.69 -2.32
C ILE A 341 -10.21 9.81 -1.27
N PHE A 342 -9.21 9.95 -0.39
CA PHE A 342 -9.29 10.79 0.81
C PHE A 342 -8.73 12.20 0.61
N PHE A 343 -7.95 12.48 -0.45
CA PHE A 343 -7.25 13.76 -0.58
C PHE A 343 -7.39 14.45 -1.94
N ASN A 344 -8.20 13.92 -2.87
CA ASN A 344 -8.40 14.45 -4.23
C ASN A 344 -7.10 14.63 -5.04
N ILE A 345 -6.05 13.90 -4.69
CA ILE A 345 -4.81 13.84 -5.49
C ILE A 345 -5.11 13.04 -6.76
N ALA A 346 -4.48 13.40 -7.89
CA ALA A 346 -4.59 12.60 -9.11
C ALA A 346 -3.84 11.26 -8.93
N PRO A 347 -4.35 10.14 -9.48
CA PRO A 347 -3.66 8.86 -9.39
C PRO A 347 -2.29 8.95 -10.06
N SER A 348 -1.29 8.40 -9.38
CA SER A 348 0.11 8.34 -9.83
C SER A 348 0.39 7.09 -10.66
N PHE A 349 -0.38 6.01 -10.43
CA PHE A 349 -0.42 4.79 -11.25
C PHE A 349 -1.59 4.81 -12.24
N ASP A 350 -1.39 4.23 -13.42
CA ASP A 350 -2.49 3.61 -14.15
C ASP A 350 -2.73 2.20 -13.56
N ALA A 351 -3.94 1.93 -13.07
CA ALA A 351 -4.30 0.60 -12.57
C ALA A 351 -4.17 -0.51 -13.63
N LEU A 352 -4.10 -0.15 -14.92
CA LEU A 352 -3.81 -1.07 -16.03
C LEU A 352 -2.33 -1.18 -16.39
N GLU A 353 -1.39 -0.49 -15.73
CA GLU A 353 0.06 -0.75 -15.91
C GLU A 353 0.54 -1.95 -15.07
N ILE A 354 -0.18 -2.26 -13.98
CA ILE A 354 0.14 -3.35 -13.06
C ILE A 354 -0.20 -4.70 -13.70
N ARG A 355 0.84 -5.44 -14.12
CA ARG A 355 0.72 -6.77 -14.75
C ARG A 355 0.79 -7.94 -13.76
N LEU A 356 1.11 -7.67 -12.49
CA LEU A 356 1.18 -8.68 -11.44
C LEU A 356 -0.13 -9.49 -11.26
N PRO A 357 -0.01 -10.79 -10.91
CA PRO A 357 -1.01 -11.52 -10.15
C PRO A 357 -1.36 -10.81 -8.84
N LEU A 358 -2.64 -10.79 -8.50
CA LEU A 358 -3.15 -10.30 -7.20
C LEU A 358 -2.53 -11.11 -6.03
N PRO A 359 -2.49 -10.58 -4.80
CA PRO A 359 -1.81 -11.24 -3.67
C PRO A 359 -2.32 -12.65 -3.39
N ALA A 360 -1.41 -13.59 -3.13
CA ALA A 360 -1.75 -14.94 -2.70
C ALA A 360 -2.51 -14.97 -1.35
N ASP A 361 -3.08 -16.13 -1.02
CA ASP A 361 -3.79 -16.30 0.26
C ASP A 361 -2.84 -16.17 1.45
N ASP A 362 -3.36 -15.62 2.54
CA ASP A 362 -2.56 -15.38 3.75
C ASP A 362 -2.01 -16.69 4.34
N ALA A 363 -2.73 -17.82 4.26
CA ALA A 363 -2.20 -19.14 4.66
C ALA A 363 -0.97 -19.61 3.86
N ALA A 364 -0.80 -19.15 2.61
CA ALA A 364 0.40 -19.45 1.82
C ALA A 364 1.55 -18.47 2.11
N TRP A 365 1.23 -17.23 2.47
CA TRP A 365 2.17 -16.16 2.86
C TRP A 365 2.61 -16.23 4.34
N GLU A 366 1.87 -16.95 5.17
CA GLU A 366 2.18 -17.16 6.59
C GLU A 366 2.79 -18.54 6.88
N ALA A 367 2.95 -19.36 5.85
CA ALA A 367 3.60 -20.66 5.88
C ALA A 367 5.07 -20.57 6.31
N ARG A 368 5.52 -21.52 7.14
CA ARG A 368 6.89 -21.58 7.70
C ARG A 368 7.80 -22.55 6.95
N SER A 369 7.26 -23.23 5.94
CA SER A 369 8.03 -24.13 5.07
C SER A 369 7.44 -24.19 3.66
N SER A 370 8.28 -24.63 2.71
CA SER A 370 7.86 -24.95 1.34
C SER A 370 6.69 -25.93 1.30
N ALA A 371 6.66 -26.92 2.19
CA ALA A 371 5.57 -27.90 2.28
C ALA A 371 4.24 -27.27 2.71
N GLU A 372 4.24 -26.43 3.75
CA GLU A 372 3.04 -25.71 4.21
C GLU A 372 2.51 -24.74 3.15
N CYS A 373 3.41 -24.06 2.42
CA CYS A 373 3.03 -23.17 1.34
C CYS A 373 2.44 -23.96 0.15
N ALA A 374 3.05 -25.09 -0.22
CA ALA A 374 2.54 -25.99 -1.27
C ALA A 374 1.18 -26.63 -0.92
N ASP A 375 0.98 -26.98 0.35
CA ASP A 375 -0.31 -27.41 0.90
C ASP A 375 -1.37 -26.30 0.73
N ALA A 376 -1.09 -25.08 1.22
CA ALA A 376 -2.02 -23.95 1.19
C ALA A 376 -2.38 -23.49 -0.23
N LEU A 377 -1.43 -23.58 -1.17
CA LEU A 377 -1.61 -23.28 -2.60
C LEU A 377 -2.33 -24.40 -3.38
N GLY A 378 -2.61 -25.55 -2.78
CA GLY A 378 -3.25 -26.68 -3.49
C GLY A 378 -2.35 -27.38 -4.52
N LEU A 379 -1.03 -27.29 -4.36
CA LEU A 379 -0.08 -28.11 -5.13
C LEU A 379 -0.20 -29.59 -4.74
N ASN A 380 -0.41 -29.86 -3.44
CA ASN A 380 -0.58 -31.21 -2.89
C ASN A 380 -2.05 -31.71 -2.92
N GLY A 381 -2.94 -31.03 -3.64
CA GLY A 381 -4.33 -31.44 -3.88
C GLY A 381 -5.39 -30.70 -3.04
N ALA A 382 -6.62 -30.66 -3.56
CA ALA A 382 -7.70 -29.81 -3.05
C ALA A 382 -8.19 -30.16 -1.63
N ALA A 383 -8.11 -31.43 -1.22
CA ALA A 383 -8.47 -31.84 0.14
C ALA A 383 -7.48 -31.30 1.18
N VAL A 384 -6.18 -31.28 0.84
CA VAL A 384 -5.11 -30.75 1.71
C VAL A 384 -5.23 -29.24 1.84
N SER A 385 -5.41 -28.51 0.72
CA SER A 385 -5.61 -27.06 0.78
C SER A 385 -6.92 -26.66 1.46
N ALA A 386 -7.99 -27.45 1.37
CA ALA A 386 -9.22 -27.21 2.12
C ALA A 386 -9.03 -27.31 3.64
N GLN A 387 -8.15 -28.19 4.12
CA GLN A 387 -7.81 -28.30 5.54
C GLN A 387 -6.82 -27.21 6.00
N LYS A 388 -5.84 -26.87 5.15
CA LYS A 388 -4.69 -26.00 5.48
C LYS A 388 -4.93 -24.52 5.23
N ASN A 389 -5.86 -24.20 4.35
CA ASN A 389 -6.21 -22.86 3.91
C ASN A 389 -7.76 -22.73 3.81
N PRO A 390 -8.50 -22.88 4.93
CA PRO A 390 -9.95 -22.89 4.92
C PRO A 390 -10.55 -21.55 4.46
N GLU A 391 -9.93 -20.43 4.82
CA GLU A 391 -10.43 -19.06 4.59
C GLU A 391 -10.02 -18.46 3.24
N GLY A 392 -9.09 -19.08 2.49
CA GLY A 392 -8.57 -18.59 1.23
C GLY A 392 -9.27 -19.13 -0.03
N ASN A 393 -8.80 -18.68 -1.20
CA ASN A 393 -9.27 -19.19 -2.50
C ASN A 393 -8.54 -20.45 -2.97
N ARG A 394 -7.43 -20.83 -2.31
CA ARG A 394 -6.67 -22.07 -2.49
C ARG A 394 -6.07 -22.24 -3.89
N ARG A 395 -5.93 -21.15 -4.66
CA ARG A 395 -5.38 -21.18 -6.02
C ARG A 395 -3.86 -21.15 -6.03
N ARG A 396 -3.29 -22.10 -6.78
CA ARG A 396 -1.85 -22.16 -7.13
C ARG A 396 -1.34 -20.88 -7.80
N LYS A 397 -2.20 -20.20 -8.57
CA LYS A 397 -1.91 -18.93 -9.25
C LYS A 397 -3.13 -18.01 -9.16
N GLN A 398 -2.88 -16.77 -8.75
CA GLN A 398 -3.88 -15.71 -8.69
C GLN A 398 -4.11 -15.06 -10.08
N PRO A 399 -5.29 -14.49 -10.35
CA PRO A 399 -5.54 -13.67 -11.53
C PRO A 399 -4.71 -12.37 -11.54
N GLU A 400 -4.32 -11.88 -12.72
CA GLU A 400 -3.63 -10.58 -12.86
C GLU A 400 -4.58 -9.40 -12.59
N MET A 401 -4.11 -8.40 -11.83
CA MET A 401 -4.96 -7.26 -11.42
C MET A 401 -5.65 -6.58 -12.61
N HIS A 402 -4.90 -6.27 -13.67
CA HIS A 402 -5.41 -5.58 -14.84
C HIS A 402 -6.41 -6.42 -15.67
N THR A 403 -6.33 -7.76 -15.66
CA THR A 403 -7.29 -8.62 -16.38
C THR A 403 -8.60 -8.70 -15.61
N VAL A 404 -8.56 -8.80 -14.27
CA VAL A 404 -9.75 -8.74 -13.41
C VAL A 404 -10.41 -7.37 -13.49
N LEU A 405 -9.64 -6.28 -13.45
CA LEU A 405 -10.19 -4.92 -13.59
C LEU A 405 -10.86 -4.71 -14.95
N LYS A 406 -10.22 -5.15 -16.06
CA LYS A 406 -10.84 -5.16 -17.40
C LYS A 406 -12.15 -5.98 -17.42
N THR A 407 -12.18 -7.12 -16.73
CA THR A 407 -13.37 -8.00 -16.66
C THR A 407 -14.51 -7.35 -15.88
N LEU A 408 -14.26 -6.81 -14.68
CA LEU A 408 -15.27 -6.12 -13.87
C LEU A 408 -15.87 -4.91 -14.59
N MET A 409 -15.06 -4.19 -15.37
CA MET A 409 -15.51 -3.06 -16.20
C MET A 409 -16.29 -3.49 -17.47
N HIS A 410 -16.22 -4.76 -17.86
CA HIS A 410 -16.86 -5.27 -19.08
C HIS A 410 -18.36 -5.55 -18.91
N HIS A 411 -19.15 -5.29 -19.96
CA HIS A 411 -20.60 -5.39 -19.88
C HIS A 411 -21.14 -6.83 -19.90
N THR A 412 -20.44 -7.77 -20.55
CA THR A 412 -20.87 -9.19 -20.66
C THR A 412 -20.19 -10.17 -19.70
N TYR A 413 -19.18 -9.73 -18.94
CA TYR A 413 -18.35 -10.64 -18.14
C TYR A 413 -18.35 -10.26 -16.67
N ASP A 414 -18.35 -11.27 -15.81
CA ASP A 414 -18.20 -11.12 -14.36
C ASP A 414 -16.99 -11.93 -13.88
N MET A 415 -16.44 -11.53 -12.73
CA MET A 415 -15.44 -12.34 -12.00
C MET A 415 -16.15 -13.50 -11.31
N GLN A 416 -15.64 -14.72 -11.46
CA GLN A 416 -16.19 -15.88 -10.77
C GLN A 416 -15.94 -15.81 -9.25
N PRO A 417 -16.98 -15.99 -8.41
CA PRO A 417 -16.81 -16.18 -6.97
C PRO A 417 -15.83 -17.32 -6.63
N GLY A 418 -15.13 -17.17 -5.51
CA GLY A 418 -14.11 -18.12 -5.05
C GLY A 418 -12.76 -18.05 -5.77
N THR A 419 -12.55 -17.09 -6.69
CA THR A 419 -11.29 -16.99 -7.48
C THR A 419 -10.33 -15.88 -7.05
N THR A 420 -10.72 -15.06 -6.07
CA THR A 420 -9.90 -13.97 -5.49
C THR A 420 -10.13 -13.91 -3.99
N ASN A 421 -9.08 -13.69 -3.20
CA ASN A 421 -9.20 -13.56 -1.73
C ASN A 421 -9.57 -12.12 -1.32
N LEU A 422 -9.78 -11.91 -0.02
CA LEU A 422 -10.26 -10.61 0.48
C LEU A 422 -9.25 -9.48 0.27
N PHE A 423 -7.94 -9.74 0.36
CA PHE A 423 -6.89 -8.75 0.03
C PHE A 423 -6.91 -8.39 -1.46
N SER A 424 -7.03 -9.39 -2.34
CA SER A 424 -7.23 -9.19 -3.78
C SER A 424 -8.46 -8.33 -4.08
N LYS A 425 -9.60 -8.62 -3.42
CA LYS A 425 -10.82 -7.82 -3.55
C LYS A 425 -10.64 -6.40 -2.99
N PHE A 426 -9.89 -6.20 -1.91
CA PHE A 426 -9.59 -4.90 -1.33
C PHE A 426 -8.76 -4.01 -2.28
N VAL A 427 -7.75 -4.59 -2.95
CA VAL A 427 -7.01 -3.92 -4.04
C VAL A 427 -7.96 -3.53 -5.18
N LEU A 428 -8.85 -4.43 -5.60
CA LEU A 428 -9.79 -4.19 -6.71
C LEU A 428 -10.81 -3.09 -6.40
N VAL A 429 -11.38 -3.03 -5.19
CA VAL A 429 -12.35 -1.96 -4.85
C VAL A 429 -11.69 -0.58 -4.79
N HIS A 430 -10.42 -0.51 -4.36
CA HIS A 430 -9.62 0.71 -4.41
C HIS A 430 -9.32 1.14 -5.86
N ALA A 431 -9.00 0.19 -6.74
CA ALA A 431 -8.85 0.47 -8.17
C ALA A 431 -10.16 0.99 -8.81
N LEU A 432 -11.32 0.44 -8.43
CA LEU A 432 -12.62 0.94 -8.89
C LEU A 432 -12.92 2.36 -8.38
N HIS A 433 -12.45 2.74 -7.19
CA HIS A 433 -12.52 4.13 -6.70
C HIS A 433 -11.64 5.10 -7.51
N VAL A 434 -10.45 4.67 -7.94
CA VAL A 434 -9.62 5.46 -8.87
C VAL A 434 -10.33 5.65 -10.22
N GLN A 435 -11.02 4.61 -10.72
CA GLN A 435 -11.84 4.72 -11.93
C GLN A 435 -13.08 5.62 -11.72
N LEU A 436 -13.73 5.61 -10.54
CA LEU A 436 -14.80 6.55 -10.20
C LEU A 436 -14.31 7.98 -10.31
N TRP A 437 -13.24 8.33 -9.59
CA TRP A 437 -12.71 9.69 -9.55
C TRP A 437 -12.37 10.19 -10.96
N THR A 438 -11.75 9.33 -11.77
CA THR A 438 -11.45 9.60 -13.18
C THR A 438 -12.72 9.87 -13.98
N ALA A 439 -13.76 9.04 -13.85
CA ALA A 439 -15.03 9.23 -14.55
C ALA A 439 -15.79 10.49 -14.11
N GLN A 440 -15.86 10.75 -12.80
CA GLN A 440 -16.49 11.95 -12.24
C GLN A 440 -15.78 13.22 -12.71
N LYS A 441 -14.45 13.21 -12.75
CA LYS A 441 -13.65 14.31 -13.26
C LYS A 441 -13.86 14.52 -14.76
N GLN A 442 -13.86 13.46 -15.59
CA GLN A 442 -14.13 13.55 -17.02
C GLN A 442 -15.52 14.16 -17.33
N VAL A 443 -16.60 13.65 -16.70
CA VAL A 443 -17.96 14.20 -16.82
C VAL A 443 -18.04 15.67 -16.38
N SER A 444 -17.16 16.11 -15.47
CA SER A 444 -17.15 17.49 -14.96
C SER A 444 -16.15 18.42 -15.66
N GLN A 445 -15.31 17.90 -16.56
CA GLN A 445 -14.30 18.65 -17.33
C GLN A 445 -14.67 18.78 -18.82
N GLU A 446 -15.96 18.76 -19.14
CA GLU A 446 -16.53 18.97 -20.49
C GLU A 446 -16.42 20.45 -20.96
N SER A 447 -15.25 21.05 -20.72
CA SER A 447 -14.78 22.34 -21.23
C SER A 447 -13.27 22.34 -21.53
N GLY A 448 -12.54 21.22 -21.39
CA GLY A 448 -11.11 21.18 -21.76
C GLY A 448 -10.39 19.83 -21.65
N GLN A 449 -10.16 19.22 -22.83
CA GLN A 449 -9.17 18.16 -23.15
C GLN A 449 -9.25 16.80 -22.43
N ILE A 450 -8.79 15.75 -23.13
CA ILE A 450 -9.03 14.35 -22.80
C ILE A 450 -7.77 13.71 -22.20
N ALA A 451 -7.91 13.07 -21.03
CA ALA A 451 -7.01 12.01 -20.57
C ALA A 451 -7.52 10.65 -21.10
N ALA A 452 -6.61 9.73 -21.43
CA ALA A 452 -6.90 8.56 -22.26
C ALA A 452 -8.10 7.71 -21.78
N SER A 453 -8.98 7.37 -22.73
CA SER A 453 -10.07 6.42 -22.52
C SER A 453 -9.58 4.96 -22.64
N LEU A 454 -10.40 4.01 -22.18
CA LEU A 454 -10.10 2.56 -22.14
C LEU A 454 -10.11 1.88 -23.52
N ASN A 455 -9.33 2.38 -24.49
CA ASN A 455 -9.22 1.83 -25.83
C ASN A 455 -8.24 0.64 -25.90
N SER A 456 -8.82 -0.57 -25.82
CA SER A 456 -8.31 -1.88 -26.30
C SER A 456 -6.80 -2.02 -26.61
N GLY A 457 -5.99 -2.20 -25.56
CA GLY A 457 -4.64 -2.78 -25.69
C GLY A 457 -4.66 -4.32 -25.67
N THR A 458 -4.21 -4.93 -26.78
CA THR A 458 -3.92 -6.35 -27.06
C THR A 458 -4.94 -7.40 -26.57
N ASN A 459 -5.66 -7.99 -27.53
CA ASN A 459 -6.67 -9.03 -27.32
C ASN A 459 -6.08 -10.39 -26.95
N THR A 460 -5.72 -10.58 -25.67
CA THR A 460 -5.87 -11.92 -25.06
C THR A 460 -7.37 -12.11 -24.79
N PRO A 461 -8.04 -13.16 -25.29
CA PRO A 461 -9.47 -13.34 -25.07
C PRO A 461 -9.76 -13.56 -23.58
N LEU A 462 -10.42 -12.59 -22.92
CA LEU A 462 -10.69 -12.65 -21.47
C LEU A 462 -11.39 -13.97 -21.07
N SER A 463 -12.26 -14.50 -21.93
CA SER A 463 -12.99 -15.76 -21.75
C SER A 463 -12.15 -17.04 -21.87
N GLN A 464 -10.82 -16.96 -22.01
CA GLN A 464 -9.92 -18.12 -21.85
C GLN A 464 -9.52 -18.36 -20.39
N ASN A 465 -9.85 -17.43 -19.49
CA ASN A 465 -9.55 -17.54 -18.07
C ASN A 465 -10.64 -18.30 -17.32
N ASP A 466 -10.25 -19.22 -16.45
CA ASP A 466 -11.15 -20.02 -15.60
C ASP A 466 -11.92 -19.19 -14.56
N TRP A 467 -11.47 -17.95 -14.31
CA TRP A 467 -12.08 -17.01 -13.38
C TRP A 467 -13.05 -15.99 -14.05
N VAL A 468 -13.34 -16.12 -15.34
CA VAL A 468 -14.22 -15.22 -16.11
C VAL A 468 -15.49 -15.95 -16.55
N ILE A 469 -16.65 -15.50 -16.05
CA ILE A 469 -17.98 -16.01 -16.45
C ILE A 469 -18.74 -14.99 -17.31
N ARG A 470 -19.77 -15.43 -18.03
CA ARG A 470 -20.69 -14.54 -18.75
C ARG A 470 -21.87 -14.12 -17.87
N SER A 471 -22.24 -12.85 -17.98
CA SER A 471 -23.38 -12.25 -17.29
C SER A 471 -24.72 -12.78 -17.83
N GLY A 472 -25.12 -13.97 -17.39
CA GLY A 472 -26.39 -14.61 -17.75
C GLY A 472 -26.52 -16.09 -17.37
N ASP A 473 -25.42 -16.83 -17.33
CA ASP A 473 -25.42 -18.31 -17.33
C ASP A 473 -25.92 -18.98 -16.03
N GLN A 474 -26.39 -18.21 -15.04
CA GLN A 474 -27.04 -18.71 -13.82
C GLN A 474 -28.56 -18.92 -13.96
N ASN A 475 -29.21 -18.47 -15.05
CA ASN A 475 -30.67 -18.61 -15.21
C ASN A 475 -31.10 -18.91 -16.65
N GLY A 476 -31.55 -20.15 -16.89
CA GLY A 476 -32.56 -20.50 -17.90
C GLY A 476 -32.22 -20.31 -19.38
N SER A 477 -32.34 -21.38 -20.17
CA SER A 477 -32.24 -21.35 -21.64
C SER A 477 -33.20 -20.34 -22.29
N GLY A 478 -32.67 -19.19 -22.71
CA GLY A 478 -33.41 -18.14 -23.44
C GLY A 478 -32.70 -17.78 -24.75
N ALA A 479 -33.43 -17.76 -25.87
CA ALA A 479 -32.85 -17.47 -27.18
C ALA A 479 -32.47 -15.98 -27.33
N PRO A 480 -31.34 -15.65 -27.98
CA PRO A 480 -30.91 -14.26 -28.15
C PRO A 480 -31.81 -13.53 -29.16
N SER A 481 -32.57 -12.53 -28.68
CA SER A 481 -33.39 -11.68 -29.54
C SER A 481 -32.54 -10.69 -30.32
N ALA A 482 -32.26 -10.99 -31.59
CA ALA A 482 -31.52 -10.11 -32.49
C ALA A 482 -32.43 -9.02 -33.09
N ASN A 483 -32.51 -7.84 -32.45
CA ASN A 483 -33.10 -6.64 -33.05
C ASN A 483 -32.71 -5.33 -32.32
N ASN A 484 -31.57 -4.73 -32.69
CA ASN A 484 -31.42 -3.26 -32.69
C ASN A 484 -30.22 -2.83 -33.56
N SER A 485 -30.48 -2.35 -34.77
CA SER A 485 -29.48 -1.68 -35.63
C SER A 485 -29.94 -0.26 -35.97
N GLY A 486 -30.29 0.53 -34.96
CA GLY A 486 -30.62 1.95 -35.10
C GLY A 486 -29.44 2.78 -35.63
N ARG A 487 -29.55 3.26 -36.86
CA ARG A 487 -28.53 4.07 -37.54
C ARG A 487 -28.57 5.52 -37.06
N ALA A 488 -27.84 5.81 -35.97
CA ALA A 488 -27.74 7.16 -35.42
C ALA A 488 -26.73 8.04 -36.19
N THR A 489 -27.10 9.29 -36.46
CA THR A 489 -26.20 10.35 -36.93
C THR A 489 -25.28 10.83 -35.79
N PRO A 490 -24.01 11.21 -36.07
CA PRO A 490 -23.08 11.60 -35.02
C PRO A 490 -23.36 13.01 -34.50
N VAL A 491 -23.71 13.11 -33.22
CA VAL A 491 -23.74 14.34 -32.43
C VAL A 491 -23.16 14.03 -31.05
N ASP A 492 -22.34 14.91 -30.50
CA ASP A 492 -21.84 14.94 -29.11
C ASP A 492 -21.26 13.62 -28.55
N GLY A 493 -20.52 12.89 -29.38
CA GLY A 493 -19.89 11.61 -29.04
C GLY A 493 -18.87 11.63 -27.89
N GLN A 494 -18.54 12.79 -27.31
CA GLN A 494 -17.61 12.88 -26.17
C GLN A 494 -18.33 12.69 -24.83
N SER A 495 -19.45 13.39 -24.58
CA SER A 495 -20.19 13.29 -23.30
C SER A 495 -20.80 11.90 -23.09
N LEU A 496 -21.22 11.26 -24.20
CA LEU A 496 -21.67 9.86 -24.21
C LEU A 496 -20.61 8.89 -23.65
N LEU A 497 -19.32 9.12 -23.91
CA LEU A 497 -18.23 8.28 -23.42
C LEU A 497 -17.95 8.50 -21.93
N SER A 498 -17.96 9.75 -21.46
CA SER A 498 -17.83 10.10 -20.03
C SER A 498 -18.92 9.42 -19.19
N HIS A 499 -20.18 9.52 -19.65
CA HIS A 499 -21.31 8.86 -19.00
C HIS A 499 -21.27 7.33 -19.12
N GLN A 500 -20.77 6.78 -20.23
CA GLN A 500 -20.58 5.33 -20.39
C GLN A 500 -19.51 4.79 -19.42
N LEU A 501 -18.42 5.51 -19.19
CA LEU A 501 -17.39 5.12 -18.20
C LEU A 501 -17.98 5.11 -16.78
N LEU A 502 -18.69 6.16 -16.38
CA LEU A 502 -19.32 6.23 -15.06
C LEU A 502 -20.33 5.08 -14.83
N LYS A 503 -21.08 4.70 -15.87
CA LYS A 503 -21.97 3.53 -15.86
C LYS A 503 -21.20 2.21 -15.75
N SER A 504 -20.09 2.05 -16.48
CA SER A 504 -19.21 0.88 -16.41
C SER A 504 -18.64 0.72 -15.00
N VAL A 505 -18.04 1.77 -14.42
CA VAL A 505 -17.54 1.77 -13.03
C VAL A 505 -18.64 1.40 -12.04
N THR A 506 -19.82 2.02 -12.13
CA THR A 506 -20.93 1.73 -11.21
C THR A 506 -21.38 0.27 -11.31
N THR A 507 -21.40 -0.30 -12.52
CA THR A 507 -21.72 -1.72 -12.72
C THR A 507 -20.62 -2.63 -12.16
N ALA A 508 -19.35 -2.26 -12.33
CA ALA A 508 -18.20 -2.99 -11.80
C ALA A 508 -18.23 -3.09 -10.26
N PHE A 509 -18.70 -2.05 -9.56
CA PHE A 509 -18.92 -2.10 -8.11
C PHE A 509 -20.01 -3.10 -7.70
N GLU A 510 -21.10 -3.27 -8.47
CA GLU A 510 -22.11 -4.31 -8.16
C GLU A 510 -21.54 -5.72 -8.36
N LYS A 511 -20.82 -5.94 -9.48
CA LYS A 511 -20.15 -7.20 -9.79
C LYS A 511 -19.14 -7.58 -8.70
N TRP A 512 -18.37 -6.60 -8.23
CA TRP A 512 -17.47 -6.75 -7.11
C TRP A 512 -18.19 -7.08 -5.80
N LYS A 513 -19.31 -6.42 -5.48
CA LYS A 513 -20.07 -6.67 -4.24
C LYS A 513 -20.70 -8.07 -4.22
N LYS A 514 -21.27 -8.52 -5.35
CA LYS A 514 -21.79 -9.89 -5.50
C LYS A 514 -20.68 -10.92 -5.18
N ALA A 515 -19.53 -10.80 -5.83
CA ALA A 515 -18.38 -11.69 -5.62
C ALA A 515 -17.56 -11.38 -4.35
N TRP A 516 -18.00 -10.44 -3.51
CA TRP A 516 -17.53 -10.26 -2.13
C TRP A 516 -18.46 -10.99 -1.17
N ASP A 517 -19.78 -10.81 -1.31
CA ASP A 517 -20.78 -11.41 -0.42
C ASP A 517 -20.82 -12.95 -0.56
N GLU A 518 -20.74 -13.48 -1.77
CA GLU A 518 -20.66 -14.93 -2.01
C GLU A 518 -19.41 -15.54 -1.36
N ASP A 519 -18.23 -14.95 -1.59
CA ASP A 519 -16.96 -15.44 -1.02
C ASP A 519 -16.91 -15.33 0.51
N ILE A 520 -17.40 -14.24 1.09
CA ILE A 520 -17.51 -14.09 2.56
C ILE A 520 -18.42 -15.17 3.15
N SER A 521 -19.57 -15.47 2.52
CA SER A 521 -20.49 -16.49 3.01
C SER A 521 -19.91 -17.91 3.03
N VAL A 522 -18.93 -18.19 2.16
CA VAL A 522 -18.22 -19.48 2.05
C VAL A 522 -16.99 -19.54 2.95
N GLN A 523 -16.22 -18.45 3.05
CA GLN A 523 -14.97 -18.38 3.82
C GLN A 523 -15.21 -18.15 5.31
N TYR A 524 -16.26 -17.39 5.67
CA TYR A 524 -16.60 -16.98 7.04
C TYR A 524 -18.10 -17.24 7.34
N PRO A 525 -18.56 -18.50 7.32
CA PRO A 525 -19.98 -18.83 7.49
C PRO A 525 -20.50 -18.42 8.89
N PRO A 526 -21.71 -17.83 8.98
CA PRO A 526 -22.29 -17.35 10.24
C PRO A 526 -22.42 -18.43 11.33
N GLY A 527 -22.17 -18.04 12.58
CA GLY A 527 -22.38 -18.89 13.76
C GLY A 527 -21.31 -19.96 14.01
N ALA A 528 -20.30 -20.10 13.15
CA ALA A 528 -19.13 -20.92 13.40
C ALA A 528 -18.16 -20.24 14.39
N SER A 529 -17.46 -21.03 15.22
CA SER A 529 -16.58 -20.54 16.30
C SER A 529 -15.21 -20.03 15.83
N TYR A 530 -15.19 -19.19 14.81
CA TYR A 530 -13.97 -18.54 14.31
C TYR A 530 -13.55 -17.34 15.16
N SER A 531 -12.27 -16.99 15.08
CA SER A 531 -11.82 -15.66 15.49
C SER A 531 -12.38 -14.59 14.55
N ARG A 532 -12.61 -13.38 15.06
CA ARG A 532 -13.00 -12.22 14.26
C ARG A 532 -11.89 -11.90 13.25
N ARG A 533 -12.28 -11.77 11.98
CA ARG A 533 -11.37 -11.48 10.86
C ARG A 533 -10.65 -10.15 11.04
N PHE A 534 -9.38 -10.18 11.43
CA PHE A 534 -8.57 -8.99 11.63
C PHE A 534 -7.79 -8.62 10.37
N GLY A 535 -7.81 -7.32 10.06
CA GLY A 535 -6.95 -6.70 9.07
C GLY A 535 -7.71 -5.78 8.13
N PHE A 536 -7.17 -4.58 7.89
CA PHE A 536 -7.85 -3.56 7.08
C PHE A 536 -7.97 -4.02 5.62
N CYS A 537 -6.92 -4.66 5.08
CA CYS A 537 -6.96 -5.26 3.74
C CYS A 537 -7.95 -6.44 3.60
N ARG A 538 -8.55 -6.92 4.69
CA ARG A 538 -9.58 -7.99 4.69
C ARG A 538 -11.01 -7.45 4.96
N ASP A 539 -11.23 -6.15 4.79
CA ASP A 539 -12.54 -5.48 4.95
C ASP A 539 -12.80 -4.42 3.86
N GLY A 540 -13.23 -4.88 2.68
CA GLY A 540 -13.55 -4.02 1.54
C GLY A 540 -14.99 -3.51 1.49
N ALA A 541 -15.93 -4.12 2.22
CA ALA A 541 -17.38 -3.87 2.08
C ALA A 541 -17.77 -2.40 2.30
N HIS A 542 -17.10 -1.74 3.24
CA HIS A 542 -17.26 -0.31 3.55
C HIS A 542 -16.98 0.59 2.34
N PHE A 543 -16.05 0.21 1.45
CA PHE A 543 -15.68 0.99 0.27
C PHE A 543 -16.73 0.88 -0.86
N TYR A 544 -17.46 -0.23 -0.97
CA TYR A 544 -18.64 -0.31 -1.85
C TYR A 544 -19.75 0.64 -1.38
N TRP A 545 -19.98 0.75 -0.06
CA TRP A 545 -20.96 1.70 0.47
C TRP A 545 -20.49 3.16 0.36
N LEU A 546 -19.19 3.41 0.47
CA LEU A 546 -18.59 4.74 0.23
C LEU A 546 -18.82 5.24 -1.20
N GLN A 547 -18.67 4.37 -2.21
CA GLN A 547 -19.00 4.64 -3.62
C GLN A 547 -20.45 5.17 -3.77
N LYS A 548 -21.41 4.55 -3.08
CA LYS A 548 -22.83 4.99 -3.10
C LYS A 548 -23.01 6.39 -2.51
N CYS A 549 -22.30 6.69 -1.41
CA CYS A 549 -22.31 8.03 -0.81
C CYS A 549 -21.70 9.09 -1.74
N MET A 550 -20.57 8.78 -2.40
CA MET A 550 -19.90 9.68 -3.33
C MET A 550 -20.72 9.95 -4.61
N LEU A 551 -21.34 8.93 -5.20
CA LEU A 551 -22.23 9.09 -6.36
C LEU A 551 -23.44 10.00 -6.10
N SER A 552 -23.89 10.12 -4.85
CA SER A 552 -25.03 10.96 -4.48
C SER A 552 -24.71 12.46 -4.40
N GLN A 553 -23.43 12.85 -4.48
CA GLN A 553 -22.95 14.21 -4.21
C GLN A 553 -22.24 14.81 -5.42
N LYS A 554 -22.67 16.02 -5.84
CA LYS A 554 -22.40 16.52 -7.20
C LYS A 554 -21.02 17.12 -7.48
N LEU A 555 -20.21 17.47 -6.47
CA LEU A 555 -18.99 18.30 -6.64
C LEU A 555 -17.82 17.96 -5.68
N ASP A 556 -17.80 16.73 -5.13
CA ASP A 556 -16.84 16.31 -4.11
C ASP A 556 -15.36 16.30 -4.60
N TRP A 557 -15.12 16.13 -5.91
CA TRP A 557 -13.77 16.06 -6.49
C TRP A 557 -12.99 17.39 -6.53
N GLN A 558 -13.64 18.54 -6.35
CA GLN A 558 -12.98 19.86 -6.30
C GLN A 558 -12.53 20.26 -4.89
N MET A 559 -12.90 19.48 -3.86
CA MET A 559 -12.68 19.84 -2.47
C MET A 559 -11.18 19.79 -2.10
N PRO A 560 -10.61 20.83 -1.44
CA PRO A 560 -9.21 20.83 -1.00
C PRO A 560 -8.86 19.63 -0.12
N SER A 561 -7.66 19.08 -0.26
CA SER A 561 -7.28 17.75 0.28
C SER A 561 -7.65 17.50 1.74
N ASP A 562 -7.42 18.45 2.64
CA ASP A 562 -7.70 18.27 4.08
C ASP A 562 -9.19 18.45 4.45
N GLN A 563 -9.95 19.22 3.64
CA GLN A 563 -11.41 19.26 3.73
C GLN A 563 -12.01 17.96 3.18
N ARG A 564 -11.53 17.50 2.02
CA ARG A 564 -11.88 16.22 1.38
C ARG A 564 -11.65 15.04 2.33
N PHE A 565 -10.53 15.04 3.05
CA PHE A 565 -10.23 14.02 4.05
C PHE A 565 -11.29 13.98 5.15
N THR A 566 -11.57 15.13 5.76
CA THR A 566 -12.60 15.26 6.82
C THR A 566 -13.96 14.80 6.31
N HIS A 567 -14.34 15.20 5.09
CA HIS A 567 -15.59 14.82 4.45
C HIS A 567 -15.67 13.30 4.19
N VAL A 568 -14.65 12.70 3.58
CA VAL A 568 -14.63 11.27 3.26
C VAL A 568 -14.57 10.40 4.52
N ILE A 569 -13.90 10.84 5.59
CA ILE A 569 -13.96 10.18 6.91
C ILE A 569 -15.40 10.23 7.47
N GLN A 570 -16.14 11.33 7.32
CA GLN A 570 -17.56 11.39 7.67
C GLN A 570 -18.43 10.48 6.79
N LEU A 571 -18.17 10.43 5.47
CA LEU A 571 -18.87 9.50 4.56
C LEU A 571 -18.58 8.04 4.90
N LEU A 572 -17.34 7.69 5.26
CA LEU A 572 -16.96 6.34 5.67
C LEU A 572 -17.67 5.95 6.98
N LYS A 573 -17.68 6.85 7.98
CA LYS A 573 -18.40 6.68 9.25
C LYS A 573 -19.93 6.61 9.08
N PHE A 574 -20.48 7.22 8.03
CA PHE A 574 -21.89 7.05 7.63
C PHE A 574 -22.13 5.73 6.90
N SER A 575 -21.28 5.39 5.92
CA SER A 575 -21.36 4.15 5.12
C SER A 575 -21.25 2.90 5.99
N LYS A 576 -20.46 2.96 7.09
CA LYS A 576 -20.39 1.93 8.14
C LYS A 576 -21.77 1.55 8.69
N ARG A 577 -22.72 2.50 8.81
CA ARG A 577 -24.08 2.21 9.29
C ARG A 577 -24.84 1.31 8.31
N TRP A 578 -24.70 1.57 7.01
CA TRP A 578 -25.27 0.73 5.96
C TRP A 578 -24.54 -0.62 5.86
N ALA A 579 -23.21 -0.62 5.88
CA ALA A 579 -22.40 -1.84 5.91
C ALA A 579 -22.80 -2.74 7.09
N SER A 580 -22.82 -2.22 8.32
CA SER A 580 -23.21 -2.98 9.52
C SER A 580 -24.66 -3.50 9.44
N THR A 581 -25.58 -2.75 8.82
CA THR A 581 -26.97 -3.18 8.62
C THR A 581 -27.09 -4.28 7.56
N ASP A 582 -26.20 -4.27 6.56
CA ASP A 582 -26.10 -5.26 5.49
C ASP A 582 -25.44 -6.57 5.99
N THR A 583 -24.31 -6.47 6.68
CA THR A 583 -23.59 -7.62 7.28
C THR A 583 -24.42 -8.30 8.37
N SER A 584 -25.07 -7.54 9.26
CA SER A 584 -25.89 -8.10 10.34
C SER A 584 -27.08 -8.93 9.82
N LYS A 585 -27.64 -8.60 8.65
CA LYS A 585 -28.71 -9.40 8.01
C LYS A 585 -28.22 -10.76 7.52
N ARG A 586 -26.92 -10.89 7.22
CA ARG A 586 -26.29 -12.15 6.84
C ARG A 586 -25.61 -12.86 8.03
N GLY A 587 -25.56 -12.24 9.21
CA GLY A 587 -24.85 -12.80 10.37
C GLY A 587 -23.33 -12.71 10.27
N GLU A 588 -22.83 -11.73 9.50
CA GLU A 588 -21.39 -11.53 9.26
C GLU A 588 -20.74 -10.64 10.33
N GLU A 589 -19.66 -11.14 10.94
CA GLU A 589 -18.85 -10.39 11.91
C GLU A 589 -18.17 -9.14 11.29
N PRO A 590 -18.14 -8.00 12.01
CA PRO A 590 -17.53 -6.76 11.53
C PRO A 590 -16.00 -6.86 11.47
N GLY A 591 -15.42 -6.39 10.37
CA GLY A 591 -13.97 -6.29 10.19
C GLY A 591 -13.36 -4.99 10.70
N SER A 592 -12.04 -4.84 10.54
CA SER A 592 -11.26 -3.73 11.12
C SER A 592 -11.64 -2.32 10.62
N VAL A 593 -12.32 -2.16 9.47
CA VAL A 593 -12.80 -0.82 9.04
C VAL A 593 -13.99 -0.37 9.89
N SER A 594 -14.68 -1.30 10.55
CA SER A 594 -15.63 -0.99 11.62
C SER A 594 -14.97 -0.62 12.95
N ASP A 595 -13.67 -0.82 13.16
CA ASP A 595 -13.02 -0.45 14.43
C ASP A 595 -12.45 0.99 14.45
N ILE A 596 -12.49 1.71 13.32
CA ILE A 596 -12.00 3.10 13.20
C ILE A 596 -12.61 3.99 14.30
N ASP A 597 -11.75 4.74 15.00
CA ASP A 597 -12.17 5.59 16.11
C ASP A 597 -13.16 6.68 15.67
N LYS A 598 -14.17 6.93 16.51
CA LYS A 598 -15.17 7.98 16.32
C LYS A 598 -14.57 9.36 16.11
N ASP A 599 -13.45 9.67 16.77
CA ASP A 599 -12.87 11.03 16.78
C ASP A 599 -11.77 11.22 15.71
N PHE A 600 -11.20 10.13 15.18
CA PHE A 600 -10.16 10.18 14.13
C PHE A 600 -10.62 11.02 12.93
N GLY A 601 -9.82 12.05 12.59
CA GLY A 601 -10.03 12.88 11.40
C GLY A 601 -11.29 13.74 11.39
N VAL A 602 -11.93 13.99 12.55
CA VAL A 602 -13.17 14.78 12.64
C VAL A 602 -12.92 16.26 12.96
N SER A 603 -12.05 16.54 13.94
CA SER A 603 -11.83 17.90 14.48
C SER A 603 -10.36 18.31 14.53
N ASN A 604 -9.46 17.37 14.83
CA ASN A 604 -8.02 17.57 14.76
C ASN A 604 -7.45 16.84 13.53
N LEU A 605 -6.68 17.57 12.73
CA LEU A 605 -6.00 17.06 11.54
C LEU A 605 -4.49 16.78 11.76
N THR A 606 -4.01 16.94 13.00
CA THR A 606 -2.85 16.17 13.48
C THR A 606 -3.36 14.78 13.83
N LEU A 607 -3.02 13.80 12.99
CA LEU A 607 -3.64 12.48 13.04
C LEU A 607 -2.93 11.54 14.01
N ASP A 608 -3.56 10.40 14.25
CA ASP A 608 -2.99 9.28 14.97
C ASP A 608 -3.38 7.97 14.27
N MET A 609 -2.39 7.34 13.64
CA MET A 609 -2.61 6.12 12.85
C MET A 609 -3.15 4.95 13.69
N ALA A 610 -2.85 4.86 15.00
CA ALA A 610 -3.39 3.82 15.88
C ALA A 610 -4.91 3.93 16.12
N GLN A 611 -5.52 5.07 15.78
CA GLN A 611 -6.98 5.28 15.85
C GLN A 611 -7.69 4.87 14.55
N LEU A 612 -6.98 4.87 13.42
CA LEU A 612 -7.48 4.40 12.12
C LEU A 612 -7.26 2.89 11.96
N PHE A 613 -6.04 2.44 12.20
CA PHE A 613 -5.59 1.06 12.15
C PHE A 613 -5.44 0.58 13.60
N ARG A 614 -6.51 0.01 14.17
CA ARG A 614 -6.60 -0.32 15.60
C ARG A 614 -5.71 -1.52 15.97
N PRO A 615 -4.99 -1.49 17.11
CA PRO A 615 -4.18 -2.63 17.57
C PRO A 615 -5.00 -3.93 17.71
N VAL A 616 -4.35 -5.06 17.49
CA VAL A 616 -5.00 -6.39 17.45
C VAL A 616 -5.51 -6.80 18.83
N ASN A 617 -6.78 -7.17 18.93
CA ASN A 617 -7.38 -7.65 20.17
C ASN A 617 -7.27 -9.18 20.24
N ALA A 618 -6.14 -9.68 20.73
CA ALA A 618 -5.79 -11.11 20.82
C ALA A 618 -6.76 -12.00 21.64
N LYS A 619 -7.87 -11.47 22.17
CA LYS A 619 -8.97 -12.24 22.77
C LYS A 619 -10.10 -12.59 21.79
N ILE A 620 -10.23 -11.85 20.68
CA ILE A 620 -11.32 -12.01 19.71
C ILE A 620 -10.80 -12.10 18.27
N ASP A 621 -9.68 -11.45 17.96
CA ASP A 621 -9.16 -11.30 16.60
C ASP A 621 -8.37 -12.53 16.15
N SER A 622 -8.38 -12.79 14.84
CA SER A 622 -7.53 -13.78 14.18
C SER A 622 -6.05 -13.49 14.49
N PRO A 623 -5.24 -14.51 14.85
CA PRO A 623 -3.87 -14.31 15.29
C PRO A 623 -3.02 -13.68 14.18
N VAL A 624 -2.06 -12.83 14.58
CA VAL A 624 -1.11 -12.17 13.69
C VAL A 624 0.30 -12.62 14.08
N GLN A 625 1.15 -12.92 13.12
CA GLN A 625 2.53 -13.33 13.41
C GLN A 625 3.36 -12.17 14.01
N GLY A 626 4.04 -12.45 15.11
CA GLY A 626 4.97 -11.53 15.77
C GLY A 626 6.25 -11.34 14.97
N VAL A 627 6.92 -10.19 15.13
CA VAL A 627 8.35 -10.10 14.77
C VAL A 627 9.15 -10.99 15.71
N HIS A 628 10.02 -11.83 15.15
CA HIS A 628 10.89 -12.71 15.95
C HIS A 628 12.05 -11.91 16.58
N THR A 629 11.82 -11.39 17.79
CA THR A 629 12.77 -10.60 18.60
C THR A 629 13.60 -11.43 19.59
N ASN A 630 13.26 -12.71 19.77
CA ASN A 630 14.09 -13.66 20.50
C ASN A 630 15.03 -14.34 19.49
N ILE A 631 16.33 -14.15 19.67
CA ILE A 631 17.43 -14.65 18.81
C ILE A 631 18.28 -15.60 19.63
#